data_AF-A0A7S1ZTE5-F1
#
_entry.id   AF-A0A7S1ZTE5-F1
#
_cell.length_a   1.000
_cell.length_b   1.000
_cell.length_c   1.000
_cell.angle_alpha   90.00
_cell.angle_beta   90.00
_cell.angle_gamma   90.00
#
_symmetry.space_group_name_H-M   'P 1'
#
loop_
_entity.id
_entity.type
_entity.pdbx_description
1 polymer ?
#
loop_
_entity_poly.entity_id
_entity_poly.type
_entity_poly.pdbx_seq_one_letter_code
_entity_poly.pdbx_strand_id
1 'polypeptide(L)'
;MIANSKRTSKEKCKEATIFVTLACFLCAISLLIYGFCLRISRLHNGSECDMTYSHYKFLPLQIDSTFTTNPNYRLLKFTDRRDPRYTNLYKDQTQNNFHDDGVFLTKEDKWCAHDIHHPVLYIPGHWGSYTQSRSLGVHGIHLTRSALDNSFVNRIQRELLLQSSSTPSPTQQEQEQPSPSKFFYDVYTVDFNEQGGALHGYTLLQQTHFVYQALQTIHEACSPYYNGRNEHLKITIVAHSIGGLVARAIPKLYPSSSSSSFSPQNVIANIITLATPHSTLPYMFDETLHHFYNLIHNDPKKKTEKQNDITGNKQKEDDIFVISLSGGLRDELIPPSLCQVTHNHAEEHGISVLATSVMA
;
A
#
# COMPACT_ATOMS: atom_id res chain seq x y z
N MET A 1 13.91 51.99 66.86
CA MET A 1 13.31 50.77 66.29
C MET A 1 13.35 50.85 64.76
N ILE A 2 14.51 50.71 64.11
CA ILE A 2 14.60 50.48 62.65
C ILE A 2 15.85 49.63 62.40
N ALA A 3 15.69 48.31 62.38
CA ALA A 3 16.73 47.39 61.93
C ALA A 3 16.62 47.25 60.40
N ASN A 4 17.42 48.01 59.67
CA ASN A 4 17.51 47.90 58.22
C ASN A 4 18.30 46.63 57.87
N SER A 5 17.58 45.60 57.43
CA SER A 5 18.13 44.31 57.00
C SER A 5 18.96 44.47 55.71
N LYS A 6 20.29 44.46 55.83
CA LYS A 6 21.21 44.45 54.68
C LYS A 6 21.20 43.05 54.04
N ARG A 7 20.28 42.84 53.11
CA ARG A 7 20.25 41.68 52.20
C ARG A 7 21.59 41.55 51.48
N THR A 8 22.22 40.38 51.55
CA THR A 8 23.60 40.18 51.04
C THR A 8 23.63 40.20 49.50
N SER A 9 24.72 40.70 48.92
CA SER A 9 24.88 40.82 47.45
C SER A 9 24.67 39.50 46.68
N LYS A 10 24.87 38.35 47.34
CA LYS A 10 24.64 37.02 46.76
C LYS A 10 23.16 36.69 46.60
N GLU A 11 22.30 37.13 47.51
CA GLU A 11 20.85 36.91 47.40
C GLU A 11 20.24 37.74 46.28
N LYS A 12 20.67 39.00 46.13
CA LYS A 12 20.24 39.85 45.02
C LYS A 12 20.65 39.30 43.65
N CYS A 13 21.84 38.70 43.56
CA CYS A 13 22.31 38.06 42.33
C CYS A 13 21.47 36.81 41.99
N LYS A 14 21.14 35.98 42.98
CA LYS A 14 20.27 34.80 42.78
C LYS A 14 18.85 35.18 42.35
N GLU A 15 18.25 36.18 42.98
CA GLU A 15 16.92 36.68 42.60
C GLU A 15 16.93 37.23 41.16
N ALA A 16 17.96 37.97 40.78
CA ALA A 16 18.11 38.48 39.42
C ALA A 16 18.25 37.36 38.38
N THR A 17 19.04 36.32 38.66
CA THR A 17 19.19 35.17 37.75
C THR A 17 17.88 34.42 37.56
N ILE A 18 17.12 34.19 38.64
CA ILE A 18 15.80 33.53 38.56
C ILE A 18 14.82 34.35 37.74
N PHE A 19 14.84 35.67 37.89
CA PHE A 19 13.94 36.54 37.13
C PHE A 19 14.26 36.52 35.64
N VAL A 20 15.55 36.56 35.29
CA VAL A 20 16.01 36.49 33.89
C VAL A 20 15.67 35.13 33.27
N THR A 21 15.90 34.01 33.97
CA THR A 21 15.56 32.69 33.42
C THR A 21 14.07 32.50 33.24
N LEU A 22 13.23 32.99 34.17
CA LEU A 22 11.78 32.95 34.05
C LEU A 22 11.30 33.81 32.85
N ALA A 23 11.87 35.00 32.67
CA ALA A 23 11.54 35.87 31.54
C ALA A 23 11.91 35.23 30.20
N CYS A 24 13.08 34.60 30.10
CA CYS A 24 13.48 33.84 28.92
C CYS A 24 12.54 32.66 28.63
N PHE A 25 12.13 31.93 29.67
CA PHE A 25 11.21 30.79 29.51
C PHE A 25 9.82 31.22 29.05
N LEU A 26 9.29 32.31 29.61
CA LEU A 26 8.01 32.89 29.20
C LEU A 26 8.06 33.44 27.76
N CYS A 27 9.18 34.08 27.37
CA CYS A 27 9.39 34.48 25.97
C CYS A 27 9.43 33.28 25.03
N ALA A 28 10.13 32.20 25.39
CA ALA A 28 10.20 31.00 24.56
C ALA A 28 8.82 30.35 24.38
N ILE A 29 8.01 30.24 25.45
CA ILE A 29 6.63 29.75 25.38
C ILE A 29 5.77 30.65 24.49
N SER A 30 5.88 31.98 24.66
CA SER A 30 5.14 32.93 23.84
C SER A 30 5.48 32.80 22.36
N LEU A 31 6.76 32.62 22.02
CA LEU A 31 7.21 32.39 20.64
C LEU A 31 6.71 31.04 20.09
N LEU A 32 6.65 29.99 20.92
CA LEU A 32 6.13 28.68 20.52
C LEU A 32 4.62 28.76 20.23
N ILE A 33 3.85 29.40 21.12
CA ILE A 33 2.41 29.64 20.94
C ILE A 33 2.17 30.50 19.69
N TYR A 34 2.93 31.59 19.54
CA TYR A 34 2.83 32.46 18.37
C TYR A 34 3.17 31.72 17.07
N GLY A 35 4.21 30.88 17.08
CA GLY A 35 4.55 30.00 15.96
C GLY A 35 3.43 29.01 15.63
N PHE A 36 2.79 28.43 16.64
CA PHE A 36 1.64 27.54 16.46
C PHE A 36 0.42 28.27 15.88
N CYS A 37 0.13 29.47 16.37
CA CYS A 37 -0.94 30.31 15.83
C CYS A 37 -0.65 30.77 14.40
N LEU A 38 0.59 31.16 14.08
CA LEU A 38 1.00 31.51 12.72
C LEU A 38 0.92 30.31 11.77
N ARG A 39 1.32 29.12 12.23
CA ARG A 39 1.16 27.88 11.48
C ARG A 39 -0.29 27.66 11.07
N ILE A 40 -1.21 27.73 12.04
CA ILE A 40 -2.65 27.50 11.81
C ILE A 40 -3.28 28.60 10.94
N SER A 41 -2.91 29.87 11.14
CA SER A 41 -3.63 31.00 10.55
C SER A 41 -3.09 31.50 9.22
N ARG A 42 -1.79 31.30 8.92
CA ARG A 42 -1.13 31.93 7.76
C ARG A 42 -0.34 30.97 6.88
N LEU A 43 0.15 29.85 7.41
CA LEU A 43 0.98 28.92 6.64
C LEU A 43 0.16 27.76 6.08
N HIS A 44 -0.90 27.30 6.76
CA HIS A 44 -1.73 26.20 6.26
C HIS A 44 -2.89 26.72 5.39
N ASN A 45 -2.72 26.74 4.06
CA ASN A 45 -3.77 27.05 3.09
C ASN A 45 -4.64 25.83 2.71
N GLY A 46 -4.68 24.78 3.54
CA GLY A 46 -5.44 23.55 3.27
C GLY A 46 -4.84 22.63 2.20
N SER A 47 -3.76 23.04 1.53
CA SER A 47 -3.05 22.27 0.49
C SER A 47 -1.78 21.59 0.97
N GLU A 48 -1.39 21.77 2.23
CA GLU A 48 -0.18 21.19 2.81
C GLU A 48 -0.51 19.89 3.55
N CYS A 49 0.38 18.90 3.43
CA CYS A 49 0.34 17.65 4.21
C CYS A 49 0.53 18.00 5.69
N ASP A 50 -0.56 18.22 6.40
CA ASP A 50 -0.50 18.39 7.84
C ASP A 50 0.05 17.10 8.46
N MET A 51 1.17 17.20 9.18
CA MET A 51 1.67 16.18 10.09
C MET A 51 0.73 16.09 11.31
N THR A 52 -0.55 15.80 11.07
CA THR A 52 -1.51 15.50 12.12
C THR A 52 -1.29 14.04 12.48
N TYR A 53 -0.78 13.77 13.69
CA TYR A 53 -0.62 12.43 14.26
C TYR A 53 -1.71 11.48 13.75
N SER A 54 -1.33 10.60 12.83
CA SER A 54 -2.25 9.66 12.20
C SER A 54 -2.56 8.57 13.22
N HIS A 55 -3.83 8.41 13.60
CA HIS A 55 -4.29 7.30 14.43
C HIS A 55 -4.54 6.07 13.54
N TYR A 56 -3.52 5.70 12.76
CA TYR A 56 -3.62 4.57 11.86
C TYR A 56 -3.50 3.25 12.62
N LYS A 57 -4.17 2.22 12.12
CA LYS A 57 -4.02 0.84 12.56
C LYS A 57 -3.98 -0.09 11.36
N PHE A 58 -3.26 -1.19 11.52
CA PHE A 58 -3.25 -2.31 10.60
C PHE A 58 -4.11 -3.42 11.19
N LEU A 59 -5.39 -3.44 10.83
CA LEU A 59 -6.34 -4.41 11.40
C LEU A 59 -6.16 -5.76 10.70
N PRO A 60 -5.89 -6.85 11.43
CA PRO A 60 -5.69 -8.15 10.82
C PRO A 60 -6.99 -8.69 10.23
N LEU A 61 -6.91 -9.35 9.08
CA LEU A 61 -8.02 -10.00 8.39
C LEU A 61 -7.88 -11.51 8.55
N GLN A 62 -9.01 -12.17 8.82
CA GLN A 62 -9.06 -13.62 8.82
C GLN A 62 -8.94 -14.15 7.38
N ILE A 63 -8.02 -15.10 7.18
CA ILE A 63 -7.84 -15.82 5.92
C ILE A 63 -8.43 -17.22 6.11
N ASP A 64 -9.45 -17.54 5.34
CA ASP A 64 -10.06 -18.86 5.32
C ASP A 64 -9.16 -19.81 4.51
N SER A 65 -8.10 -20.37 5.11
CA SER A 65 -7.32 -21.40 4.42
C SER A 65 -7.15 -22.68 5.23
N THR A 66 -7.47 -23.80 4.57
CA THR A 66 -7.26 -25.18 5.03
C THR A 66 -5.79 -25.58 5.06
N PHE A 67 -4.91 -24.75 4.48
CA PHE A 67 -3.47 -24.93 4.39
C PHE A 67 -2.76 -23.58 4.57
N THR A 68 -2.61 -23.12 5.81
CA THR A 68 -1.73 -21.98 6.11
C THR A 68 -0.28 -22.44 6.04
N THR A 69 0.53 -21.82 5.16
CA THR A 69 1.93 -22.21 4.96
C THR A 69 2.87 -21.71 6.06
N ASN A 70 2.44 -20.73 6.86
CA ASN A 70 3.13 -20.28 8.07
C ASN A 70 2.11 -19.57 8.99
N PRO A 71 1.91 -20.02 10.25
CA PRO A 71 0.93 -19.41 11.16
C PRO A 71 1.28 -17.96 11.55
N ASN A 72 2.51 -17.52 11.28
CA ASN A 72 2.97 -16.18 11.62
C ASN A 72 2.67 -15.14 10.53
N TYR A 73 2.20 -15.56 9.36
CA TYR A 73 1.88 -14.62 8.29
C TYR A 73 0.47 -14.03 8.46
N ARG A 74 0.33 -12.73 8.22
CA ARG A 74 -0.93 -12.01 8.44
C ARG A 74 -1.28 -11.15 7.22
N LEU A 75 -2.57 -11.06 6.92
CA LEU A 75 -3.10 -10.05 6.00
C LEU A 75 -3.69 -8.93 6.84
N LEU A 76 -3.32 -7.70 6.56
CA LEU A 76 -3.70 -6.54 7.36
C LEU A 76 -4.37 -5.49 6.47
N LYS A 77 -5.39 -4.82 7.00
CA LYS A 77 -6.05 -3.66 6.38
C LYS A 77 -5.57 -2.37 7.04
N PHE A 78 -5.07 -1.43 6.25
CA PHE A 78 -4.76 -0.10 6.72
C PHE A 78 -6.05 0.69 6.98
N THR A 79 -6.15 1.29 8.17
CA THR A 79 -7.29 2.09 8.59
C THR A 79 -6.80 3.31 9.36
N ASP A 80 -7.56 4.40 9.36
CA ASP A 80 -7.35 5.55 10.24
C ASP A 80 -8.59 5.72 11.11
N ARG A 81 -8.43 5.67 12.44
CA ARG A 81 -9.54 5.79 13.40
C ARG A 81 -10.33 7.08 13.26
N ARG A 82 -9.70 8.14 12.75
CA ARG A 82 -10.35 9.44 12.54
C ARG A 82 -11.24 9.43 11.30
N ASP A 83 -11.15 8.41 10.47
CA ASP A 83 -11.98 8.31 9.28
C ASP A 83 -13.37 7.73 9.61
N PRO A 84 -14.46 8.49 9.36
CA PRO A 84 -15.81 8.01 9.64
C PRO A 84 -16.18 6.72 8.88
N ARG A 85 -15.47 6.40 7.79
CA ARG A 85 -15.71 5.19 7.00
C ARG A 85 -15.26 3.91 7.71
N TYR A 86 -14.32 4.00 8.64
CA TYR A 86 -13.80 2.84 9.37
C TYR A 86 -14.39 2.70 10.77
N THR A 87 -15.29 3.60 11.19
CA THR A 87 -15.82 3.63 12.57
C THR A 87 -16.45 2.29 12.97
N ASN A 88 -17.06 1.58 12.01
CA ASN A 88 -17.65 0.27 12.22
C ASN A 88 -16.64 -0.85 12.51
N LEU A 89 -15.35 -0.65 12.18
CA LEU A 89 -14.28 -1.62 12.38
C LEU A 89 -13.61 -1.50 13.76
N TYR A 90 -13.95 -0.48 14.53
CA TYR A 90 -13.37 -0.22 15.87
C TYR A 90 -14.32 -0.52 17.03
N LYS A 91 -15.39 -1.30 16.81
CA LYS A 91 -16.53 -1.45 17.73
C LYS A 91 -16.20 -1.97 19.14
N ASP A 92 -15.06 -2.65 19.35
CA ASP A 92 -14.73 -3.30 20.63
C ASP A 92 -13.40 -2.87 21.28
N GLN A 93 -12.80 -1.75 20.88
CA GLN A 93 -11.50 -1.34 21.45
C GLN A 93 -11.65 -0.53 22.74
N THR A 94 -11.95 -1.24 23.84
CA THR A 94 -11.72 -0.77 25.24
C THR A 94 -10.23 -0.76 25.61
N GLN A 95 -9.34 -1.27 24.74
CA GLN A 95 -7.90 -1.27 24.97
C GLN A 95 -7.24 -0.02 24.39
N ASN A 96 -6.72 0.82 25.29
CA ASN A 96 -5.95 2.03 25.02
C ASN A 96 -4.54 1.77 24.43
N ASN A 97 -4.24 0.56 23.97
CA ASN A 97 -2.96 0.24 23.35
C ASN A 97 -2.95 0.77 21.91
N PHE A 98 -2.33 1.94 21.77
CA PHE A 98 -2.11 2.63 20.50
C PHE A 98 -1.23 1.85 19.52
N HIS A 99 -0.47 0.86 20.01
CA HIS A 99 0.51 0.09 19.24
C HIS A 99 0.07 -1.33 18.87
N ASP A 100 -1.15 -1.74 19.23
CA ASP A 100 -1.67 -3.05 18.88
C ASP A 100 -2.41 -3.00 17.53
N ASP A 101 -2.14 -3.99 16.68
CA ASP A 101 -2.78 -4.26 15.39
C ASP A 101 -4.30 -4.51 15.56
N GLY A 102 -4.76 -4.76 16.78
CA GLY A 102 -6.18 -4.82 17.12
C GLY A 102 -6.77 -6.21 16.94
N VAL A 103 -8.09 -6.28 16.75
CA VAL A 103 -8.83 -7.55 16.68
C VAL A 103 -8.92 -8.01 15.22
N PHE A 104 -8.87 -9.33 15.01
CA PHE A 104 -9.09 -9.94 13.70
C PHE A 104 -10.49 -9.60 13.18
N LEU A 105 -10.53 -9.09 11.95
CA LEU A 105 -11.76 -8.80 11.23
C LEU A 105 -12.15 -10.02 10.38
N THR A 106 -13.43 -10.34 10.41
CA THR A 106 -14.02 -11.39 9.59
C THR A 106 -14.83 -10.78 8.45
N LYS A 107 -15.30 -11.59 7.49
CA LYS A 107 -16.12 -11.10 6.36
C LYS A 107 -17.41 -10.41 6.84
N GLU A 108 -17.93 -10.82 8.01
CA GLU A 108 -19.12 -10.27 8.66
C GLU A 108 -18.95 -8.82 9.12
N ASP A 109 -17.71 -8.36 9.37
CA ASP A 109 -17.40 -6.99 9.79
C ASP A 109 -17.54 -5.96 8.66
N LYS A 110 -17.82 -6.42 7.43
CA LYS A 110 -18.05 -5.57 6.25
C LYS A 110 -16.88 -4.60 5.97
N TRP A 111 -15.65 -5.06 6.20
CA TRP A 111 -14.43 -4.25 6.01
C TRP A 111 -14.14 -3.86 4.55
N CYS A 112 -14.87 -4.42 3.57
CA CYS A 112 -14.80 -4.03 2.16
C CYS A 112 -16.08 -3.37 1.61
N ALA A 113 -17.02 -2.98 2.47
CA ALA A 113 -18.32 -2.45 2.05
C ALA A 113 -18.27 -0.97 1.61
N HIS A 114 -17.68 -0.72 0.45
CA HIS A 114 -17.62 0.61 -0.17
C HIS A 114 -18.13 0.56 -1.61
N ASP A 115 -18.99 1.53 -1.98
CA ASP A 115 -19.66 1.56 -3.29
C ASP A 115 -18.67 1.60 -4.45
N ILE A 116 -17.63 2.46 -4.40
CA ILE A 116 -16.55 2.51 -5.40
C ILE A 116 -15.25 2.54 -4.64
N HIS A 117 -14.47 1.47 -4.77
CA HIS A 117 -13.14 1.44 -4.19
C HIS A 117 -12.11 0.85 -5.16
N HIS A 118 -10.85 1.06 -4.88
CA HIS A 118 -9.73 0.48 -5.60
C HIS A 118 -8.80 -0.15 -4.57
N PRO A 119 -8.80 -1.48 -4.44
CA PRO A 119 -7.94 -2.18 -3.50
C PRO A 119 -6.49 -2.18 -4.00
N VAL A 120 -5.58 -1.91 -3.07
CA VAL A 120 -4.14 -1.92 -3.28
C VAL A 120 -3.49 -2.83 -2.25
N LEU A 121 -2.77 -3.84 -2.70
CA LEU A 121 -2.05 -4.78 -1.85
C LEU A 121 -0.56 -4.44 -1.82
N TYR A 122 -0.03 -4.12 -0.64
CA TYR A 122 1.39 -3.95 -0.41
C TYR A 122 2.07 -5.27 -0.03
N ILE A 123 3.23 -5.55 -0.63
CA ILE A 123 4.05 -6.72 -0.34
C ILE A 123 5.46 -6.25 0.09
N PRO A 124 5.86 -6.47 1.35
CA PRO A 124 7.17 -6.07 1.85
C PRO A 124 8.29 -6.93 1.28
N GLY A 125 9.50 -6.38 1.39
CA GLY A 125 10.73 -7.02 0.93
C GLY A 125 11.39 -7.96 1.94
N HIS A 126 12.66 -8.26 1.67
CA HIS A 126 13.50 -9.06 2.56
C HIS A 126 13.66 -8.37 3.93
N TRP A 127 13.25 -9.04 5.02
CA TRP A 127 13.20 -8.46 6.36
C TRP A 127 12.36 -7.17 6.46
N GLY A 128 11.44 -6.97 5.52
CA GLY A 128 10.60 -5.78 5.47
C GLY A 128 9.41 -5.90 6.41
N SER A 129 9.08 -4.79 7.06
CA SER A 129 7.86 -4.66 7.84
C SER A 129 6.68 -4.23 6.95
N TYR A 130 5.50 -4.74 7.24
CA TYR A 130 4.24 -4.30 6.63
C TYR A 130 3.98 -2.80 6.81
N THR A 131 4.58 -2.18 7.83
CA THR A 131 4.45 -0.75 8.15
C THR A 131 5.02 0.17 7.06
N GLN A 132 5.87 -0.34 6.17
CA GLN A 132 6.35 0.39 4.98
C GLN A 132 5.20 0.88 4.08
N SER A 133 4.04 0.19 4.11
CA SER A 133 2.82 0.58 3.40
C SER A 133 2.10 1.80 4.01
N ARG A 134 2.53 2.32 5.17
CA ARG A 134 1.86 3.42 5.86
C ARG A 134 1.69 4.66 4.98
N SER A 135 2.72 5.02 4.21
CA SER A 135 2.68 6.19 3.32
C SER A 135 1.60 6.03 2.25
N LEU A 136 1.47 4.82 1.67
CA LEU A 136 0.42 4.47 0.71
C LEU A 136 -0.97 4.60 1.35
N GLY A 137 -1.13 4.09 2.57
CA GLY A 137 -2.40 4.16 3.32
C GLY A 137 -2.81 5.59 3.66
N VAL A 138 -1.91 6.37 4.27
CA VAL A 138 -2.19 7.77 4.66
C VAL A 138 -2.50 8.61 3.43
N HIS A 139 -1.70 8.48 2.37
CA HIS A 139 -1.92 9.23 1.14
C HIS A 139 -3.20 8.79 0.42
N GLY A 140 -3.51 7.50 0.40
CA GLY A 140 -4.75 6.95 -0.16
C GLY A 140 -6.01 7.48 0.53
N ILE A 141 -5.99 7.54 1.87
CA ILE A 141 -7.08 8.16 2.64
C ILE A 141 -7.21 9.64 2.29
N HIS A 142 -6.09 10.37 2.19
CA HIS A 142 -6.10 11.77 1.80
C HIS A 142 -6.69 11.96 0.40
N LEU A 143 -6.27 11.17 -0.60
CA LEU A 143 -6.84 11.19 -1.94
C LEU A 143 -8.36 10.94 -1.94
N THR A 144 -8.81 9.97 -1.15
CA THR A 144 -10.26 9.71 -1.01
C THR A 144 -11.00 10.89 -0.38
N ARG A 145 -10.41 11.57 0.62
CA ARG A 145 -11.01 12.74 1.26
C ARG A 145 -11.01 13.96 0.33
N SER A 146 -9.91 14.18 -0.38
CA SER A 146 -9.69 15.30 -1.30
C SER A 146 -10.50 15.18 -2.61
N ALA A 147 -11.06 14.00 -2.90
CA ALA A 147 -12.09 13.84 -3.93
C ALA A 147 -13.36 14.70 -3.70
N LEU A 148 -13.49 15.34 -2.53
CA LEU A 148 -14.55 16.31 -2.26
C LEU A 148 -14.27 17.73 -2.82
N ASP A 149 -13.04 18.08 -3.23
CA ASP A 149 -12.71 19.46 -3.67
C ASP A 149 -11.54 19.60 -4.70
N ASN A 150 -10.84 18.51 -5.07
CA ASN A 150 -9.66 18.61 -5.94
C ASN A 150 -9.97 18.30 -7.42
N SER A 151 -9.77 19.28 -8.30
CA SER A 151 -10.02 19.17 -9.76
C SER A 151 -9.20 18.08 -10.47
N PHE A 152 -7.97 17.78 -10.00
CA PHE A 152 -7.16 16.69 -10.56
C PHE A 152 -7.69 15.32 -10.16
N VAL A 153 -8.08 15.15 -8.88
CA VAL A 153 -8.67 13.90 -8.39
C VAL A 153 -10.02 13.66 -9.06
N ASN A 154 -10.82 14.72 -9.24
CA ASN A 154 -12.07 14.65 -9.98
C ASN A 154 -11.87 14.24 -11.45
N ARG A 155 -10.76 14.63 -12.08
CA ARG A 155 -10.39 14.16 -13.42
C ARG A 155 -10.03 12.67 -13.41
N ILE A 156 -9.14 12.22 -12.53
CA ILE A 156 -8.81 10.79 -12.43
C ILE A 156 -10.05 9.95 -12.13
N GLN A 157 -10.88 10.40 -11.19
CA GLN A 157 -12.13 9.74 -10.85
C GLN A 157 -13.07 9.68 -12.05
N ARG A 158 -13.20 10.78 -12.82
CA ARG A 158 -14.00 10.78 -14.05
C ARG A 158 -13.42 9.80 -15.08
N GLU A 159 -12.11 9.76 -15.28
CA GLU A 159 -11.47 8.80 -16.21
C GLU A 159 -11.66 7.35 -15.76
N LEU A 160 -11.51 7.06 -14.46
CA LEU A 160 -11.78 5.73 -13.90
C LEU A 160 -13.25 5.34 -14.04
N LEU A 161 -14.18 6.27 -13.78
CA LEU A 161 -15.61 6.09 -14.00
C LEU A 161 -15.95 5.88 -15.48
N LEU A 162 -15.25 6.57 -16.40
CA LEU A 162 -15.45 6.42 -17.84
C LEU A 162 -14.90 5.08 -18.36
N GLN A 163 -13.81 4.57 -17.78
CA GLN A 163 -13.34 3.21 -18.05
C GLN A 163 -14.32 2.15 -17.51
N SER A 164 -15.02 2.49 -16.44
CA SER A 164 -16.06 1.71 -15.78
C SER A 164 -17.38 1.71 -16.60
N SER A 165 -17.78 2.84 -17.16
CA SER A 165 -19.01 2.99 -17.94
C SER A 165 -18.79 2.79 -19.44
N SER A 166 -18.78 1.54 -19.91
CA SER A 166 -18.75 1.22 -21.34
C SER A 166 -20.15 1.32 -21.99
N THR A 167 -20.73 2.53 -22.12
CA THR A 167 -21.82 2.76 -23.10
C THR A 167 -21.97 4.25 -23.46
N PRO A 168 -21.93 4.63 -24.75
CA PRO A 168 -22.35 5.96 -25.18
C PRO A 168 -23.85 5.94 -25.51
N SER A 169 -24.65 6.68 -24.76
CA SER A 169 -26.02 7.04 -25.16
C SER A 169 -26.16 8.56 -25.11
N PRO A 170 -26.40 9.24 -26.24
CA PRO A 170 -26.62 10.68 -26.26
C PRO A 170 -28.12 10.93 -26.09
N THR A 171 -28.55 11.25 -24.87
CA THR A 171 -29.84 11.91 -24.70
C THR A 171 -29.69 13.02 -23.68
N GLN A 172 -29.77 14.25 -24.19
CA GLN A 172 -29.86 15.48 -23.43
C GLN A 172 -31.13 15.46 -22.58
N GLN A 173 -31.00 15.06 -21.32
CA GLN A 173 -31.89 15.47 -20.27
C GLN A 173 -31.01 15.95 -19.12
N GLU A 174 -31.38 17.08 -18.53
CA GLU A 174 -30.77 17.63 -17.31
C GLU A 174 -30.87 16.60 -16.19
N GLN A 175 -29.93 15.66 -16.19
CA GLN A 175 -29.69 14.75 -15.07
C GLN A 175 -28.95 15.57 -14.03
N GLU A 176 -29.61 15.76 -12.90
CA GLU A 176 -29.03 16.10 -11.62
C GLU A 176 -27.65 15.44 -11.53
N GLN A 177 -26.59 16.26 -11.56
CA GLN A 177 -25.21 15.77 -11.64
C GLN A 177 -25.03 14.73 -10.52
N PRO A 178 -24.70 13.46 -10.82
CA PRO A 178 -24.44 12.50 -9.77
C PRO A 178 -23.34 13.11 -8.91
N SER A 179 -23.60 13.26 -7.61
CA SER A 179 -22.57 13.68 -6.66
C SER A 179 -21.32 12.86 -6.97
N PRO A 180 -20.12 13.48 -7.09
CA PRO A 180 -18.92 12.77 -7.51
C PRO A 180 -18.78 11.54 -6.63
N SER A 181 -19.02 10.38 -7.23
CA SER A 181 -19.20 9.11 -6.53
C SER A 181 -17.92 8.79 -5.78
N LYS A 182 -17.96 8.87 -4.45
CA LYS A 182 -16.82 8.85 -3.52
C LYS A 182 -15.84 7.70 -3.81
N PHE A 183 -14.81 7.94 -4.64
CA PHE A 183 -13.77 6.97 -4.95
C PHE A 183 -12.96 6.66 -3.70
N PHE A 184 -12.80 5.38 -3.38
CA PHE A 184 -12.13 4.94 -2.17
C PHE A 184 -10.85 4.18 -2.47
N TYR A 185 -9.71 4.70 -2.01
CA TYR A 185 -8.43 4.00 -2.13
C TYR A 185 -8.23 3.10 -0.89
N ASP A 186 -8.27 1.78 -1.07
CA ASP A 186 -8.24 0.82 0.03
C ASP A 186 -6.89 0.09 0.10
N VAL A 187 -6.14 0.26 1.19
CA VAL A 187 -4.79 -0.28 1.30
C VAL A 187 -4.76 -1.48 2.21
N TYR A 188 -4.27 -2.58 1.66
CA TYR A 188 -3.99 -3.83 2.35
C TYR A 188 -2.48 -4.07 2.33
N THR A 189 -1.99 -4.84 3.28
CA THR A 189 -0.59 -5.28 3.30
C THR A 189 -0.50 -6.69 3.83
N VAL A 190 0.45 -7.45 3.32
CA VAL A 190 0.85 -8.71 3.95
C VAL A 190 1.96 -8.45 4.96
N ASP A 191 1.98 -9.25 6.02
CA ASP A 191 3.02 -9.28 7.03
C ASP A 191 3.66 -10.68 7.03
N PHE A 192 4.93 -10.74 6.65
CA PHE A 192 5.73 -11.96 6.66
C PHE A 192 6.49 -12.17 7.97
N ASN A 193 6.13 -11.44 9.04
CA ASN A 193 6.84 -11.43 10.31
C ASN A 193 8.35 -11.17 10.12
N GLU A 194 8.65 -10.21 9.23
CA GLU A 194 10.01 -9.82 8.83
C GLU A 194 10.88 -11.02 8.40
N GLN A 195 10.29 -12.07 7.83
CA GLN A 195 11.06 -13.23 7.40
C GLN A 195 11.96 -12.90 6.20
N GLY A 196 13.18 -13.42 6.23
CA GLY A 196 14.21 -13.19 5.22
C GLY A 196 13.99 -13.93 3.89
N GLY A 197 13.05 -13.46 3.05
CA GLY A 197 12.70 -14.13 1.79
C GLY A 197 13.85 -14.33 0.79
N ALA A 198 14.81 -13.40 0.73
CA ALA A 198 15.93 -13.47 -0.22
C ALA A 198 16.99 -14.55 0.10
N LEU A 199 16.87 -15.29 1.20
CA LEU A 199 17.84 -16.29 1.62
C LEU A 199 17.57 -17.69 1.06
N HIS A 200 16.30 -18.01 0.78
CA HIS A 200 15.88 -19.36 0.42
C HIS A 200 14.66 -19.35 -0.50
N GLY A 201 14.73 -20.04 -1.64
CA GLY A 201 13.66 -20.06 -2.65
C GLY A 201 12.35 -20.67 -2.15
N TYR A 202 12.41 -21.65 -1.25
CA TYR A 202 11.20 -22.20 -0.62
C TYR A 202 10.45 -21.16 0.23
N THR A 203 11.16 -20.23 0.89
CA THR A 203 10.51 -19.12 1.61
C THR A 203 9.76 -18.21 0.63
N LEU A 204 10.33 -17.91 -0.54
CA LEU A 204 9.64 -17.13 -1.57
C LEU A 204 8.39 -17.86 -2.10
N LEU A 205 8.42 -19.18 -2.25
CA LEU A 205 7.25 -19.99 -2.62
C LEU A 205 6.16 -19.92 -1.55
N GLN A 206 6.51 -20.03 -0.26
CA GLN A 206 5.56 -19.91 0.85
C GLN A 206 4.93 -18.50 0.91
N GLN A 207 5.74 -17.46 0.73
CA GLN A 207 5.27 -16.07 0.64
C GLN A 207 4.34 -15.89 -0.56
N THR A 208 4.67 -16.47 -1.72
CA THR A 208 3.85 -16.40 -2.93
C THR A 208 2.50 -17.08 -2.72
N HIS A 209 2.48 -18.26 -2.09
CA HIS A 209 1.24 -18.95 -1.76
C HIS A 209 0.37 -18.14 -0.79
N PHE A 210 0.98 -17.54 0.24
CA PHE A 210 0.26 -16.71 1.19
C PHE A 210 -0.36 -15.47 0.53
N VAL A 211 0.40 -14.78 -0.33
CA VAL A 211 -0.12 -13.61 -1.06
C VAL A 211 -1.26 -14.03 -2.01
N TYR A 212 -1.17 -15.19 -2.64
CA TYR A 212 -2.26 -15.73 -3.45
C TYR A 212 -3.54 -15.92 -2.62
N GLN A 213 -3.45 -16.51 -1.42
CA GLN A 213 -4.58 -16.66 -0.49
C GLN A 213 -5.12 -15.29 -0.02
N ALA A 214 -4.24 -14.31 0.19
CA ALA A 214 -4.63 -12.95 0.53
C ALA A 214 -5.44 -12.28 -0.60
N LEU A 215 -5.01 -12.42 -1.85
CA LEU A 215 -5.74 -11.91 -3.01
C LEU A 215 -7.11 -12.59 -3.15
N GLN A 216 -7.20 -13.90 -2.92
CA GLN A 216 -8.48 -14.63 -2.88
C GLN A 216 -9.40 -14.05 -1.80
N THR A 217 -8.88 -13.84 -0.59
CA THR A 217 -9.65 -13.30 0.54
C THR A 217 -10.21 -11.90 0.24
N ILE A 218 -9.38 -11.03 -0.33
CA ILE A 218 -9.80 -9.69 -0.77
C ILE A 218 -10.85 -9.81 -1.87
N HIS A 219 -10.61 -10.65 -2.87
CA HIS A 219 -11.54 -10.84 -3.98
C HIS A 219 -12.91 -11.31 -3.52
N GLU A 220 -12.98 -12.33 -2.68
CA GLU A 220 -14.25 -12.86 -2.17
C GLU A 220 -15.02 -11.84 -1.33
N ALA A 221 -14.33 -11.09 -0.47
CA ALA A 221 -14.98 -10.11 0.40
C ALA A 221 -15.45 -8.85 -0.35
N CYS A 222 -14.74 -8.44 -1.40
CA CYS A 222 -14.98 -7.18 -2.09
C CYS A 222 -15.84 -7.34 -3.35
N SER A 223 -15.79 -8.48 -4.05
CA SER A 223 -16.53 -8.71 -5.30
C SER A 223 -18.04 -8.48 -5.23
N PRO A 224 -18.76 -8.81 -4.13
CA PRO A 224 -20.19 -8.53 -4.02
C PRO A 224 -20.56 -7.05 -4.20
N TYR A 225 -19.63 -6.12 -3.93
CA TYR A 225 -19.85 -4.68 -4.09
C TYR A 225 -19.60 -4.16 -5.52
N TYR A 226 -19.15 -5.04 -6.44
CA TYR A 226 -19.00 -4.75 -7.87
C TYR A 226 -20.08 -5.42 -8.72
N ASN A 227 -20.79 -6.40 -8.14
CA ASN A 227 -21.88 -7.12 -8.79
C ASN A 227 -23.04 -6.16 -9.09
N GLY A 228 -23.15 -5.75 -10.36
CA GLY A 228 -24.15 -4.79 -10.84
C GLY A 228 -23.61 -3.78 -11.87
N ARG A 229 -22.29 -3.68 -12.03
CA ARG A 229 -21.64 -2.71 -12.95
C ARG A 229 -21.04 -3.31 -14.23
N ASN A 230 -21.22 -4.61 -14.48
CA ASN A 230 -20.48 -5.34 -15.53
C ASN A 230 -18.95 -5.21 -15.40
N GLU A 231 -18.45 -4.93 -14.19
CA GLU A 231 -17.03 -4.77 -13.88
C GLU A 231 -16.59 -5.85 -12.89
N HIS A 232 -15.36 -6.34 -13.08
CA HIS A 232 -14.72 -7.24 -12.14
C HIS A 232 -13.78 -6.46 -11.22
N LEU A 233 -13.70 -6.89 -9.95
CA LEU A 233 -12.73 -6.33 -9.00
C LEU A 233 -11.31 -6.45 -9.56
N LYS A 234 -10.62 -5.32 -9.66
CA LYS A 234 -9.20 -5.26 -10.01
C LYS A 234 -8.38 -4.75 -8.81
N ILE A 235 -7.25 -5.41 -8.54
CA ILE A 235 -6.34 -5.12 -7.42
C ILE A 235 -5.00 -4.67 -7.98
N THR A 236 -4.52 -3.50 -7.55
CA THR A 236 -3.12 -3.08 -7.81
C THR A 236 -2.21 -3.66 -6.75
N ILE A 237 -1.09 -4.24 -7.17
CA ILE A 237 -0.06 -4.71 -6.25
C ILE A 237 1.07 -3.68 -6.21
N VAL A 238 1.49 -3.26 -5.02
CA VAL A 238 2.71 -2.49 -4.81
C VAL A 238 3.67 -3.36 -4.02
N ALA A 239 4.86 -3.62 -4.54
CA ALA A 239 5.75 -4.59 -3.93
C ALA A 239 7.17 -4.04 -3.84
N HIS A 240 7.80 -4.20 -2.68
CA HIS A 240 9.13 -3.67 -2.42
C HIS A 240 10.20 -4.77 -2.41
N SER A 241 11.35 -4.49 -3.02
CA SER A 241 12.51 -5.36 -3.08
C SER A 241 12.11 -6.77 -3.54
N ILE A 242 12.45 -7.82 -2.79
CA ILE A 242 12.12 -9.21 -3.11
C ILE A 242 10.60 -9.49 -3.21
N GLY A 243 9.77 -8.68 -2.57
CA GLY A 243 8.30 -8.80 -2.63
C GLY A 243 7.77 -8.65 -4.05
N GLY A 244 8.47 -7.92 -4.93
CA GLY A 244 8.09 -7.81 -6.34
C GLY A 244 8.24 -9.12 -7.12
N LEU A 245 9.20 -9.98 -6.74
CA LEU A 245 9.31 -11.32 -7.31
C LEU A 245 8.19 -12.23 -6.83
N VAL A 246 7.83 -12.11 -5.54
CA VAL A 246 6.65 -12.80 -4.97
C VAL A 246 5.40 -12.41 -5.75
N ALA A 247 5.18 -11.12 -6.01
CA ALA A 247 4.05 -10.64 -6.82
C ALA A 247 4.03 -11.22 -8.24
N ARG A 248 5.18 -11.18 -8.94
CA ARG A 248 5.31 -11.68 -10.32
C ARG A 248 5.17 -13.20 -10.43
N ALA A 249 5.52 -13.95 -9.37
CA ALA A 249 5.40 -15.40 -9.35
C ALA A 249 3.94 -15.87 -9.29
N ILE A 250 3.02 -15.09 -8.68
CA ILE A 250 1.61 -15.47 -8.51
C ILE A 250 0.93 -15.89 -9.82
N PRO A 251 0.88 -15.05 -10.87
CA PRO A 251 0.21 -15.42 -12.12
C PRO A 251 0.91 -16.56 -12.88
N LYS A 252 2.18 -16.86 -12.57
CA LYS A 252 2.92 -17.97 -13.19
C LYS A 252 2.67 -19.30 -12.46
N LEU A 253 2.61 -19.28 -11.14
CA LEU A 253 2.40 -20.46 -10.29
C LEU A 253 0.93 -20.85 -10.14
N TYR A 254 0.02 -19.88 -10.22
CA TYR A 254 -1.43 -20.07 -10.12
C TYR A 254 -2.11 -19.58 -11.40
N PRO A 255 -1.90 -20.27 -12.54
CA PRO A 255 -2.57 -19.93 -13.78
C PRO A 255 -4.09 -20.13 -13.66
N SER A 256 -4.84 -19.37 -14.45
CA SER A 256 -6.28 -19.55 -14.56
C SER A 256 -6.61 -20.99 -14.95
N SER A 257 -7.42 -21.66 -14.13
CA SER A 257 -7.97 -22.97 -14.45
C SER A 257 -9.47 -22.85 -14.66
N SER A 258 -10.01 -23.54 -15.66
CA SER A 258 -11.44 -23.55 -15.98
C SER A 258 -12.33 -24.03 -14.81
N SER A 259 -11.73 -24.65 -13.78
CA SER A 259 -12.41 -25.17 -12.59
C SER A 259 -12.31 -24.25 -11.36
N SER A 260 -11.51 -23.18 -11.39
CA SER A 260 -11.33 -22.28 -10.24
C SER A 260 -12.12 -21.00 -10.40
N SER A 261 -12.95 -20.65 -9.41
CA SER A 261 -13.71 -19.40 -9.36
C SER A 261 -12.83 -18.15 -9.28
N PHE A 262 -11.56 -18.30 -8.90
CA PHE A 262 -10.58 -17.23 -8.78
C PHE A 262 -9.48 -17.38 -9.83
N SER A 263 -9.18 -16.28 -10.53
CA SER A 263 -8.10 -16.17 -11.51
C SER A 263 -7.24 -14.94 -11.15
N PRO A 264 -5.96 -15.13 -10.79
CA PRO A 264 -5.06 -14.00 -10.51
C PRO A 264 -4.90 -13.05 -11.70
N GLN A 265 -4.89 -13.57 -12.93
CA GLN A 265 -4.73 -12.75 -14.15
C GLN A 265 -5.92 -11.82 -14.34
N ASN A 266 -7.13 -12.28 -13.99
CA ASN A 266 -8.33 -11.46 -14.10
C ASN A 266 -8.50 -10.48 -12.93
N VAL A 267 -7.86 -10.73 -11.79
CA VAL A 267 -8.00 -9.90 -10.58
C VAL A 267 -6.88 -8.88 -10.44
N ILE A 268 -5.66 -9.17 -10.89
CA ILE A 268 -4.55 -8.23 -10.80
C ILE A 268 -4.67 -7.19 -11.93
N ALA A 269 -4.74 -5.90 -11.58
CA ALA A 269 -4.76 -4.81 -12.55
C ALA A 269 -3.36 -4.50 -13.07
N ASN A 270 -2.42 -4.30 -12.15
CA ASN A 270 -1.05 -3.93 -12.43
C ASN A 270 -0.16 -4.24 -11.22
N ILE A 271 1.12 -4.49 -11.47
CA ILE A 271 2.14 -4.70 -10.45
C ILE A 271 3.13 -3.54 -10.51
N ILE A 272 3.22 -2.77 -9.43
CA ILE A 272 4.21 -1.72 -9.24
C ILE A 272 5.29 -2.27 -8.32
N THR A 273 6.52 -2.32 -8.82
CA THR A 273 7.66 -2.82 -8.07
C THR A 273 8.62 -1.69 -7.70
N LEU A 274 9.11 -1.74 -6.47
CA LEU A 274 9.99 -0.74 -5.87
C LEU A 274 11.32 -1.42 -5.57
N ALA A 275 12.39 -1.03 -6.25
CA ALA A 275 13.74 -1.59 -6.09
C ALA A 275 13.79 -3.13 -6.15
N THR A 276 12.93 -3.74 -6.98
CA THR A 276 12.90 -5.20 -7.12
C THR A 276 14.01 -5.68 -8.04
N PRO A 277 14.89 -6.60 -7.61
CA PRO A 277 15.90 -7.21 -8.47
C PRO A 277 15.25 -8.20 -9.45
N HIS A 278 14.62 -7.71 -10.51
CA HIS A 278 13.91 -8.54 -11.49
C HIS A 278 14.80 -9.55 -12.20
N SER A 279 16.04 -9.18 -12.55
CA SER A 279 16.93 -10.03 -13.35
C SER A 279 17.61 -11.12 -12.52
N THR A 280 18.20 -10.75 -11.38
CA THR A 280 18.88 -11.67 -10.45
C THR A 280 19.12 -10.97 -9.12
N LEU A 281 19.31 -11.73 -8.04
CA LEU A 281 19.72 -11.16 -6.75
C LEU A 281 21.18 -10.68 -6.80
N PRO A 282 21.51 -9.56 -6.10
CA PRO A 282 22.91 -9.16 -5.92
C PRO A 282 23.73 -10.24 -5.20
N TYR A 283 23.11 -10.93 -4.24
CA TYR A 283 23.71 -12.02 -3.50
C TYR A 283 22.80 -13.23 -3.52
N MET A 284 23.33 -14.37 -3.96
CA MET A 284 22.59 -15.60 -4.17
C MET A 284 23.36 -16.76 -3.56
N PHE A 285 23.04 -17.09 -2.31
CA PHE A 285 23.77 -18.11 -1.54
C PHE A 285 23.14 -19.51 -1.64
N ASP A 286 22.03 -19.64 -2.36
CA ASP A 286 21.24 -20.86 -2.44
C ASP A 286 20.72 -21.08 -3.87
N GLU A 287 20.90 -22.31 -4.37
CA GLU A 287 20.43 -22.75 -5.68
C GLU A 287 18.91 -22.70 -5.82
N THR A 288 18.16 -22.90 -4.72
CA THR A 288 16.68 -22.88 -4.80
C THR A 288 16.14 -21.50 -5.19
N LEU A 289 16.88 -20.42 -4.91
CA LEU A 289 16.55 -19.09 -5.41
C LEU A 289 16.65 -19.06 -6.95
N HIS A 290 17.60 -19.77 -7.54
CA HIS A 290 17.80 -19.78 -8.99
C HIS A 290 16.65 -20.52 -9.66
N HIS A 291 16.20 -21.60 -9.03
CA HIS A 291 14.97 -22.27 -9.44
C HIS A 291 13.75 -21.33 -9.39
N PHE A 292 13.60 -20.54 -8.33
CA PHE A 292 12.51 -19.56 -8.22
C PHE A 292 12.56 -18.50 -9.34
N TYR A 293 13.73 -17.95 -9.66
CA TYR A 293 13.89 -17.04 -10.80
C TYR A 293 13.54 -17.71 -12.12
N ASN A 294 13.94 -18.97 -12.31
CA ASN A 294 13.60 -19.74 -13.49
C ASN A 294 12.09 -19.95 -13.62
N LEU A 295 11.33 -20.07 -12.53
CA LEU A 295 9.86 -20.18 -12.56
C LEU A 295 9.19 -18.88 -13.01
N ILE A 296 9.76 -17.72 -12.68
CA ILE A 296 9.23 -16.41 -13.08
C ILE A 296 9.54 -16.12 -14.55
N HIS A 297 10.78 -16.41 -14.99
CA HIS A 297 11.26 -16.04 -16.32
C HIS A 297 10.93 -17.07 -17.40
N ASN A 298 10.90 -18.36 -17.07
CA ASN A 298 10.59 -19.39 -18.06
C ASN A 298 9.08 -19.65 -18.11
N ASP A 299 8.46 -19.33 -19.24
CA ASP A 299 7.10 -19.77 -19.50
C ASP A 299 7.09 -21.20 -20.09
N PRO A 300 6.58 -22.21 -19.36
CA PRO A 300 6.46 -23.56 -19.90
C PRO A 300 5.47 -23.65 -21.08
N LYS A 301 4.46 -22.75 -21.18
CA LYS A 301 3.48 -22.76 -22.29
C LYS A 301 4.19 -22.54 -23.65
N LYS A 302 5.21 -21.69 -23.71
CA LYS A 302 5.97 -21.41 -24.96
C LYS A 302 6.88 -22.52 -25.47
N LYS A 303 7.36 -23.43 -24.61
CA LYS A 303 8.10 -24.61 -25.10
C LYS A 303 7.20 -25.53 -25.91
N THR A 304 5.92 -25.56 -25.58
CA THR A 304 4.91 -26.39 -26.27
C THR A 304 4.22 -25.65 -27.41
N GLU A 305 4.08 -24.32 -27.33
CA GLU A 305 3.48 -23.51 -28.40
C GLU A 305 4.34 -23.36 -29.66
N LYS A 306 5.68 -23.40 -29.54
CA LYS A 306 6.55 -23.52 -30.74
C LYS A 306 6.29 -24.80 -31.56
N GLN A 307 5.46 -25.71 -31.05
CA GLN A 307 5.18 -27.00 -31.66
C GLN A 307 3.71 -27.17 -32.12
N ASN A 308 2.76 -26.33 -31.68
CA ASN A 308 1.31 -26.54 -31.86
C ASN A 308 0.55 -25.34 -32.45
N ASP A 309 1.17 -24.59 -33.37
CA ASP A 309 0.62 -23.37 -33.98
C ASP A 309 -0.50 -23.60 -35.02
N ILE A 310 -1.34 -24.64 -34.85
CA ILE A 310 -2.34 -25.06 -35.88
C ILE A 310 -3.80 -24.98 -35.40
N THR A 311 -4.09 -24.96 -34.10
CA THR A 311 -5.49 -24.94 -33.63
C THR A 311 -5.85 -23.61 -32.96
N GLY A 312 -6.44 -22.71 -33.74
CA GLY A 312 -6.93 -21.41 -33.30
C GLY A 312 -8.14 -21.53 -32.36
N ASN A 313 -7.89 -21.34 -31.07
CA ASN A 313 -8.83 -20.79 -30.10
C ASN A 313 -8.05 -20.42 -28.83
N LYS A 314 -7.30 -19.31 -28.87
CA LYS A 314 -6.66 -18.77 -27.67
C LYS A 314 -7.64 -17.83 -26.98
N GLN A 315 -8.11 -18.21 -25.79
CA GLN A 315 -8.67 -17.23 -24.85
C GLN A 315 -7.55 -16.21 -24.57
N LYS A 316 -7.83 -14.94 -24.84
CA LYS A 316 -6.93 -13.83 -24.58
C LYS A 316 -6.87 -13.65 -23.06
N GLU A 317 -5.87 -14.24 -22.41
CA GLU A 317 -5.53 -13.89 -21.02
C GLU A 317 -5.09 -12.41 -21.03
N ASP A 318 -5.64 -11.59 -20.11
CA ASP A 318 -5.23 -10.20 -19.98
C ASP A 318 -3.79 -10.15 -19.46
N ASP A 319 -2.88 -9.58 -20.26
CA ASP A 319 -1.48 -9.41 -19.85
C ASP A 319 -1.39 -8.42 -18.67
N ILE A 320 -0.77 -8.85 -17.57
CA ILE A 320 -0.56 -8.01 -16.39
C ILE A 320 0.53 -6.98 -16.69
N PHE A 321 0.21 -5.70 -16.51
CA PHE A 321 1.17 -4.62 -16.70
C PHE A 321 2.09 -4.43 -15.49
N VAL A 322 3.41 -4.45 -15.71
CA VAL A 322 4.43 -4.30 -14.65
C VAL A 322 5.14 -2.96 -14.75
N ILE A 323 5.03 -2.13 -13.72
CA ILE A 323 5.79 -0.89 -13.58
C ILE A 323 6.94 -1.16 -12.62
N SER A 324 8.18 -0.98 -13.06
CA SER A 324 9.35 -1.11 -12.18
C SER A 324 10.00 0.23 -11.91
N LEU A 325 10.13 0.56 -10.64
CA LEU A 325 10.80 1.76 -10.15
C LEU A 325 12.09 1.33 -9.45
N SER A 326 13.25 1.63 -10.03
CA SER A 326 14.53 1.31 -9.39
C SER A 326 14.89 2.38 -8.35
N GLY A 327 15.56 1.98 -7.26
CA GLY A 327 16.00 2.88 -6.18
C GLY A 327 17.06 3.93 -6.56
N GLY A 328 17.65 3.83 -7.76
CA GLY A 328 18.62 4.81 -8.26
C GLY A 328 20.00 4.68 -7.62
N LEU A 329 20.80 5.74 -7.70
CA LEU A 329 22.17 5.76 -7.18
C LEU A 329 22.24 5.76 -5.64
N ARG A 330 21.13 6.00 -4.95
CA ARG A 330 21.03 5.98 -3.48
C ARG A 330 20.64 4.62 -2.91
N ASP A 331 20.25 3.69 -3.76
CA ASP A 331 20.02 2.31 -3.37
C ASP A 331 21.35 1.55 -3.45
N GLU A 332 21.97 1.37 -2.28
CA GLU A 332 23.24 0.65 -2.16
C GLU A 332 23.04 -0.88 -2.17
N LEU A 333 21.79 -1.35 -2.04
CA LEU A 333 21.47 -2.78 -1.95
C LEU A 333 21.20 -3.38 -3.33
N ILE A 334 20.35 -2.74 -4.12
CA ILE A 334 19.91 -3.24 -5.43
C ILE A 334 20.37 -2.29 -6.55
N PRO A 335 21.37 -2.69 -7.35
CA PRO A 335 21.80 -1.91 -8.51
C PRO A 335 20.64 -1.68 -9.50
N PRO A 336 20.48 -0.47 -10.06
CA PRO A 336 19.39 -0.17 -11.00
C PRO A 336 19.33 -1.09 -12.23
N SER A 337 20.46 -1.63 -12.68
CA SER A 337 20.52 -2.57 -13.80
C SER A 337 19.79 -3.88 -13.52
N LEU A 338 19.67 -4.29 -12.25
CA LEU A 338 18.94 -5.50 -11.86
C LEU A 338 17.43 -5.29 -11.78
N CYS A 339 16.99 -4.03 -11.68
CA CYS A 339 15.58 -3.64 -11.61
C CYS A 339 14.90 -3.56 -12.98
N GLN A 340 15.60 -3.88 -14.07
CA GLN A 340 14.97 -3.85 -15.38
C GLN A 340 14.07 -5.07 -15.57
N VAL A 341 12.80 -4.83 -15.92
CA VAL A 341 11.89 -5.86 -16.42
C VAL A 341 12.31 -6.16 -17.85
N THR A 342 12.96 -7.31 -18.07
CA THR A 342 13.48 -7.65 -19.40
C THR A 342 12.35 -8.10 -20.32
N HIS A 343 12.14 -7.36 -21.41
CA HIS A 343 11.19 -7.71 -22.49
C HIS A 343 11.57 -8.95 -23.32
N ASN A 344 12.57 -9.73 -22.90
CA ASN A 344 13.10 -10.86 -23.67
C ASN A 344 12.09 -12.01 -23.80
N HIS A 345 11.03 -12.02 -23.00
CA HIS A 345 9.89 -12.90 -23.16
C HIS A 345 8.64 -12.06 -23.45
N ALA A 346 8.03 -12.33 -24.60
CA ALA A 346 7.01 -11.52 -25.28
C ALA A 346 5.65 -11.34 -24.56
N GLU A 347 5.61 -11.36 -23.23
CA GLU A 347 4.37 -11.30 -22.42
C GLU A 347 4.49 -10.46 -21.14
N GLU A 348 5.65 -9.85 -20.84
CA GLU A 348 5.69 -8.83 -19.80
C GLU A 348 5.61 -7.45 -20.44
N HIS A 349 4.38 -6.96 -20.55
CA HIS A 349 4.12 -5.55 -20.84
C HIS A 349 4.52 -4.77 -19.60
N GLY A 350 5.68 -4.13 -19.64
CA GLY A 350 6.17 -3.37 -18.50
C GLY A 350 7.02 -2.18 -18.89
N ILE A 351 7.16 -1.25 -17.96
CA ILE A 351 8.02 -0.07 -18.10
C ILE A 351 8.95 -0.04 -16.89
N SER A 352 10.24 0.13 -17.14
CA SER A 352 11.24 0.34 -16.10
C SER A 352 11.61 1.82 -16.04
N VAL A 353 11.52 2.42 -14.85
CA VAL A 353 11.79 3.83 -14.59
C VAL A 353 12.88 3.94 -13.52
N LEU A 354 13.86 4.80 -13.81
CA LEU A 354 14.93 5.13 -12.87
C LEU A 354 14.49 6.28 -11.97
N ALA A 355 14.24 5.99 -10.69
CA ALA A 355 14.08 7.04 -9.68
C ALA A 355 15.43 7.45 -9.09
N THR A 356 15.53 8.64 -8.50
CA THR A 356 16.75 9.10 -7.82
C THR A 356 16.95 8.45 -6.45
N SER A 357 15.83 8.10 -5.80
CA SER A 357 15.76 7.40 -4.53
C SER A 357 14.37 6.80 -4.37
N VAL A 358 14.29 5.56 -3.90
CA VAL A 358 13.05 4.96 -3.40
C VAL A 358 13.23 4.77 -1.91
N MET A 359 12.46 5.48 -1.10
CA MET A 359 12.47 5.34 0.36
C MET A 359 11.43 4.28 0.72
N ALA A 360 11.88 3.18 1.31
CA ALA A 360 11.03 2.14 1.87
C ALA A 360 11.04 2.20 3.39
#